data_AF-A0A920GF82-F1
#
_entry.id   AF-A0A920GF82-F1
#
_cell.length_a   1.000
_cell.length_b   1.000
_cell.length_c   1.000
_cell.angle_alpha   90.00
_cell.angle_beta   90.00
_cell.angle_gamma   90.00
#
_symmetry.space_group_name_H-M   'P 1'
#
loop_
_entity.id
_entity.type
_entity.pdbx_description
1 polymer ?
#
loop_
_entity_poly.entity_id
_entity_poly.type
_entity_poly.pdbx_seq_one_letter_code
_entity_poly.pdbx_strand_id
1 'polypeptide(L)' 'MAPLNTNKKISNVKHEFTHFTLNMEIYIIDESIAKNLNINIPDDFRWIPIESIENLSFSSLMMKIYKSYLNG' A
#
# COMPACT_ATOMS: atom_id res chain seq x y z
N MET A 1 -25.14 -6.20 11.89
CA MET A 1 -23.80 -6.57 11.36
C MET A 1 -22.90 -5.37 11.56
N ALA A 2 -21.80 -5.48 12.31
CA ALA A 2 -20.86 -4.38 12.49
C ALA A 2 -20.16 -4.08 11.15
N PRO A 3 -19.85 -2.80 10.85
CA PRO A 3 -19.07 -2.47 9.66
C PRO A 3 -17.71 -3.16 9.79
N LEU A 4 -17.41 -3.99 8.81
CA LEU A 4 -16.17 -4.73 8.74
C LEU A 4 -15.08 -3.72 8.37
N ASN A 5 -14.27 -3.34 9.36
CA ASN A 5 -13.27 -2.30 9.19
C ASN A 5 -12.06 -2.92 8.45
N THR A 6 -12.16 -3.00 7.12
CA THR A 6 -11.17 -3.65 6.23
C THR A 6 -9.88 -2.85 6.12
N ASN A 7 -9.88 -1.59 6.57
CA ASN A 7 -8.79 -0.65 6.36
C ASN A 7 -8.14 -0.33 7.71
N LYS A 8 -6.91 -0.79 7.91
CA LYS A 8 -6.10 -0.44 9.09
C LYS A 8 -5.12 0.66 8.69
N LYS A 9 -5.24 1.86 9.28
CA LYS A 9 -4.19 2.88 9.18
C LYS A 9 -2.94 2.35 9.88
N ILE A 10 -1.80 2.39 9.18
CA ILE A 10 -0.53 1.88 9.71
C ILE A 10 0.53 2.96 9.93
N SER A 11 0.51 4.03 9.14
CA SER A 11 1.56 5.04 9.25
C SER A 11 1.19 6.34 8.54
N ASN A 12 1.96 7.38 8.81
CA ASN A 12 1.98 8.61 8.01
C ASN A 12 3.36 8.77 7.39
N VAL A 13 3.44 9.09 6.10
CA VAL A 13 4.70 9.35 5.40
C VAL A 13 4.71 10.78 4.86
N LYS A 14 5.77 11.51 5.24
CA LYS A 14 6.16 12.77 4.63
C LYS A 14 7.29 12.53 3.63
N HIS A 15 7.13 13.01 2.40
CA HIS A 15 8.16 12.93 1.38
C HIS A 15 8.34 14.28 0.68
N GLU A 16 9.57 14.76 0.64
CA GLU A 16 9.93 16.05 0.08
C GLU A 16 10.50 15.86 -1.33
N PHE A 17 9.88 16.51 -2.31
CA PHE A 17 10.41 16.72 -3.65
C PHE A 17 10.95 18.15 -3.75
N THR A 18 11.70 18.45 -4.80
CA THR A 18 12.33 19.77 -5.02
C THR A 18 11.33 20.93 -4.93
N HIS A 19 10.09 20.74 -5.37
CA HIS A 19 9.10 21.82 -5.51
C HIS A 19 7.84 21.63 -4.66
N PHE A 20 7.68 20.47 -4.00
CA PHE A 20 6.50 20.19 -3.21
C PHE A 20 6.78 19.10 -2.17
N THR A 21 5.87 18.99 -1.20
CA THR A 21 5.91 17.95 -0.17
C THR A 21 4.62 17.14 -0.22
N LEU A 22 4.74 15.82 -0.23
CA LEU A 22 3.63 14.92 0.00
C LEU A 22 3.53 14.55 1.47
N ASN A 23 2.34 14.72 2.04
CA ASN A 23 1.98 14.18 3.35
C ASN A 23 0.88 13.15 3.10
N MET A 24 1.15 11.89 3.40
CA MET A 24 0.26 10.77 3.06
C MET A 24 -0.01 9.92 4.28
N GLU A 25 -1.23 9.39 4.36
CA GLU A 25 -1.61 8.36 5.32
C GLU A 25 -1.60 7.00 4.61
N ILE A 26 -0.98 6.01 5.24
CA ILE A 26 -0.86 4.66 4.68
C ILE A 26 -1.85 3.75 5.39
N TYR A 27 -2.61 3.00 4.59
CA TYR A 27 -3.58 2.01 5.05
C TYR A 27 -3.21 0.64 4.49
N ILE A 28 -3.38 -0.39 5.31
CA ILE A 28 -3.43 -1.78 4.86
C ILE A 28 -4.88 -2.14 4.65
N ILE A 29 -5.15 -2.79 3.52
CA ILE A 29 -6.42 -3.42 3.22
C ILE A 29 -6.19 -4.93 3.25
N ASP A 30 -6.74 -5.61 4.24
CA ASP A 30 -6.71 -7.08 4.32
C ASP A 30 -8.02 -7.63 3.76
N GLU A 31 -7.88 -8.28 2.61
CA GLU A 31 -8.98 -8.83 1.83
C GLU A 31 -9.19 -10.33 2.07
N SER A 32 -8.77 -10.88 3.21
CA SER A 32 -9.26 -12.20 3.67
C SER A 32 -10.81 -12.29 3.75
N ILE A 33 -11.46 -11.12 3.74
CA ILE A 33 -12.91 -10.87 3.68
C ILE A 33 -13.48 -10.97 2.24
N ALA A 34 -12.62 -10.83 1.24
CA ALA A 34 -12.95 -10.64 -0.17
C ALA A 34 -12.84 -11.92 -0.99
N LYS A 35 -12.99 -13.12 -0.38
CA LYS A 35 -12.97 -14.40 -1.12
C LYS A 35 -13.93 -14.45 -2.32
N ASN A 36 -14.89 -13.53 -2.40
CA ASN A 36 -15.89 -13.42 -3.46
C ASN A 36 -15.85 -12.08 -4.24
N LEU A 37 -14.89 -11.19 -4.00
CA LEU A 37 -14.77 -9.96 -4.79
C LEU A 37 -13.87 -10.25 -6.00
N ASN A 38 -14.47 -10.30 -7.17
CA ASN A 38 -13.74 -10.34 -8.43
C ASN A 38 -13.11 -8.96 -8.67
N ILE A 39 -11.94 -8.73 -8.07
CA ILE A 39 -11.24 -7.44 -8.16
C ILE A 39 -10.59 -7.34 -9.54
N ASN A 40 -11.30 -6.64 -10.42
CA ASN A 40 -10.73 -6.20 -11.70
C ASN A 40 -9.77 -5.05 -11.43
N ILE A 41 -8.48 -5.34 -11.50
CA ILE A 41 -7.45 -4.31 -11.56
C ILE A 41 -7.32 -3.79 -13.01
N PRO A 42 -7.03 -2.50 -13.23
CA PRO A 42 -6.76 -1.99 -14.57
C PRO A 42 -5.53 -2.67 -15.20
N ASP A 43 -5.40 -2.61 -16.53
CA ASP A 43 -4.35 -3.32 -17.29
C ASP A 43 -2.92 -2.95 -16.85
N ASP A 44 -2.71 -1.74 -16.34
CA ASP A 44 -1.41 -1.24 -15.87
C ASP A 44 -1.07 -1.69 -14.44
N PHE A 45 -1.95 -2.46 -13.79
CA PHE A 45 -1.76 -2.97 -12.45
C PHE A 45 -1.43 -4.46 -12.47
N ARG A 46 -0.65 -4.89 -11.50
CA ARG A 46 -0.28 -6.29 -11.33
C ARG A 46 -0.23 -6.67 -9.87
N TRP A 47 -0.76 -7.85 -9.56
CA TRP A 47 -0.51 -8.52 -8.30
C TRP A 47 0.95 -9.00 -8.28
N ILE A 48 1.69 -8.63 -7.24
CA ILE A 48 3.07 -9.06 -7.04
C ILE A 48 3.24 -9.71 -5.67
N PRO A 49 4.02 -10.78 -5.54
CA PRO A 49 4.42 -11.30 -4.24
C PRO A 49 5.16 -10.22 -3.46
N ILE A 50 4.89 -10.11 -2.16
CA ILE A 50 5.41 -9.02 -1.35
C ILE A 50 6.94 -9.07 -1.23
N GLU A 51 7.50 -10.26 -1.16
CA GLU A 51 8.93 -10.57 -1.17
C GLU A 51 9.62 -10.14 -2.47
N SER A 52 8.87 -9.92 -3.55
CA SER A 52 9.45 -9.47 -4.83
C SER A 52 9.68 -7.96 -4.88
N ILE A 53 9.11 -7.18 -3.96
CA ILE A 53 9.19 -5.71 -3.98
C ILE A 53 10.65 -5.22 -3.90
N GLU A 54 11.48 -5.87 -3.10
CA GLU A 54 12.90 -5.48 -2.93
C GLU A 54 13.75 -5.67 -4.20
N ASN A 55 13.30 -6.53 -5.11
CA ASN A 55 13.98 -6.81 -6.38
C ASN A 55 13.47 -5.96 -7.55
N LEU A 56 12.50 -5.08 -7.31
CA LEU A 56 11.88 -4.23 -8.32
C LEU A 56 12.37 -2.78 -8.20
N SER A 57 12.42 -2.08 -9.33
CA SER A 57 12.85 -0.68 -9.41
C SER A 57 11.74 0.28 -8.97
N PHE A 58 11.42 0.28 -7.67
CA PHE A 58 10.49 1.22 -7.07
C PHE A 58 11.17 2.54 -6.68
N SER A 59 10.39 3.63 -6.67
CA SER A 59 10.88 4.92 -6.20
C SER A 59 11.20 4.89 -4.71
N SER A 60 12.06 5.81 -4.26
CA SER A 60 12.41 5.94 -2.84
C SER A 60 11.19 6.18 -1.94
N LEU A 61 10.15 6.84 -2.46
CA LEU A 61 8.88 7.02 -1.77
C LEU A 61 8.12 5.69 -1.60
N MET A 62 8.01 4.89 -2.65
CA MET A 62 7.33 3.60 -2.59
C MET A 62 8.06 2.62 -1.66
N MET A 63 9.40 2.64 -1.67
CA MET A 63 10.17 1.86 -0.70
C MET A 63 9.98 2.32 0.75
N LYS A 64 9.73 3.62 1.00
CA LYS A 64 9.34 4.11 2.34
C LYS A 64 7.98 3.55 2.75
N ILE A 65 7.00 3.55 1.84
CA ILE A 65 5.67 2.99 2.08
C ILE A 65 5.77 1.49 2.41
N TYR A 66 6.54 0.73 1.64
CA TYR A 66 6.78 -0.70 1.88
C TYR A 66 7.43 -0.96 3.26
N LYS A 67 8.43 -0.18 3.64
CA LYS A 67 9.03 -0.28 4.99
C LYS A 67 8.05 0.07 6.10
N SER A 68 7.16 1.03 5.88
CA SER A 68 6.08 1.32 6.84
C SER A 68 5.12 0.15 7.00
N TYR A 69 4.83 -0.59 5.93
CA TYR A 69 4.04 -1.82 5.99
C TYR A 69 4.71 -2.90 6.84
N LEU A 70 6.01 -3.15 6.65
CA LEU A 70 6.73 -4.19 7.41
C LEU A 70 6.83 -3.92 8.92
N ASN A 71 6.70 -2.66 9.34
CA ASN A 71 6.89 -2.24 10.73
C ASN A 71 5.57 -2.06 11.53
N GLY A 72 4.38 -2.20 10.92
CA GLY A 72 3.07 -1.88 11.53
C GLY A 72 2.09 -3.04 11.56
#